data_AF-A0A9P7X434-F1
#
_entry.id   AF-A0A9P7X434-F1
#
_cell.length_a   1.000
_cell.length_b   1.000
_cell.length_c   1.000
_cell.angle_alpha   90.00
_cell.angle_beta   90.00
_cell.angle_gamma   90.00
#
_symmetry.space_group_name_H-M   'P 1'
#
loop_
_entity.id
_entity.type
_entity.pdbx_description
1 polymer ?
#
loop_
_entity_poly.entity_id
_entity_poly.type
_entity_poly.pdbx_seq_one_letter_code
_entity_poly.pdbx_strand_id
1 'polypeptide(L)'
;MSQHLVKSYGFFTDTLGRAVLVMEDGGMAVKSFDDLSAVNRSGLLALIESLHARGLSHGDVHPRNVLLDDKGVARLVDFSETHYHACGGQDFCDELVSVQKALSGGR
;
A
#
# COMPACT_ATOMS: atom_id res chain seq x y z
N MET A 1 -14.23 -4.13 -2.44
CA MET A 1 -12.87 -3.73 -2.85
C MET A 1 -12.34 -2.82 -1.78
N SER A 2 -11.15 -3.06 -1.25
CA SER A 2 -10.68 -2.39 -0.04
C SER A 2 -10.51 -0.88 -0.30
N GLN A 3 -11.09 -0.07 0.58
CA GLN A 3 -10.91 1.39 0.60
C GLN A 3 -9.44 1.83 0.70
N HIS A 4 -8.56 0.90 1.11
CA HIS A 4 -7.14 1.09 1.31
C HIS A 4 -6.29 0.93 0.04
N LEU A 5 -6.90 0.62 -1.11
CA LEU A 5 -6.22 0.69 -2.40
C LEU A 5 -6.62 1.99 -3.10
N VAL A 6 -5.65 2.74 -3.61
CA VAL A 6 -5.94 3.94 -4.39
C VAL A 6 -6.59 3.59 -5.72
N LYS A 7 -7.60 4.37 -6.12
CA LYS A 7 -8.25 4.16 -7.41
C LYS A 7 -7.40 4.76 -8.52
N SER A 8 -7.06 3.96 -9.54
CA SER A 8 -6.48 4.45 -10.79
C SER A 8 -7.59 4.84 -11.76
N TYR A 9 -7.46 6.01 -12.40
CA TYR A 9 -8.35 6.48 -13.46
C TYR A 9 -7.79 6.21 -14.86
N GLY A 10 -6.48 5.99 -14.97
CA GLY A 10 -5.86 5.61 -16.24
C GLY A 10 -4.35 5.82 -16.26
N PHE A 11 -3.72 5.18 -17.23
CA PHE A 11 -2.31 5.34 -17.57
C PHE A 11 -2.22 5.94 -18.97
N PHE A 12 -1.45 7.01 -19.10
CA PHE A 12 -1.33 7.80 -20.31
C PHE A 12 0.14 7.98 -20.68
N THR A 13 0.38 8.29 -21.93
CA THR A 13 1.71 8.67 -22.42
C THR A 13 1.57 9.95 -23.21
N ASP A 14 2.41 10.94 -22.93
CA ASP A 14 2.39 12.19 -23.68
C ASP A 14 3.17 12.08 -25.01
N THR A 15 3.18 13.16 -25.78
CA THR A 15 3.85 13.21 -27.09
C THR A 15 5.38 13.11 -27.01
N LEU A 16 5.97 13.24 -25.81
CA LEU A 16 7.40 13.09 -25.55
C LEU A 16 7.75 11.71 -24.98
N GLY A 17 6.78 10.80 -24.83
CA GLY A 17 6.98 9.45 -24.29
C GLY A 17 6.99 9.39 -22.76
N ARG A 18 6.57 10.45 -22.05
CA ARG A 18 6.48 10.44 -20.58
C ARG A 18 5.23 9.70 -20.16
N ALA A 19 5.40 8.70 -19.30
CA ALA A 19 4.32 7.95 -18.68
C ALA A 19 3.68 8.77 -17.54
N VAL A 20 2.35 8.85 -17.53
CA VAL A 20 1.57 9.54 -16.50
C VAL A 20 0.48 8.59 -15.99
N LEU A 21 0.51 8.29 -14.69
CA LEU A 21 -0.56 7.59 -13.99
C LEU A 21 -1.48 8.63 -13.34
N VAL A 22 -2.78 8.59 -13.66
CA VAL A 22 -3.80 9.45 -13.04
C VAL A 22 -4.60 8.61 -12.06
N MET A 23 -4.72 9.10 -10.83
CA MET A 23 -5.34 8.38 -9.72
C MET A 23 -6.18 9.32 -8.85
N GLU A 24 -7.02 8.74 -8.01
CA GLU A 24 -7.71 9.45 -6.94
C GLU A 24 -6.71 10.18 -6.06
N ASP A 25 -7.03 11.41 -5.66
CA ASP A 25 -6.24 12.13 -4.66
C ASP A 25 -6.34 11.39 -3.32
N GLY A 26 -5.25 10.73 -2.95
CA GLY A 26 -5.14 9.97 -1.71
C GLY A 26 -4.72 10.83 -0.51
N GLY A 27 -4.51 12.13 -0.69
CA GLY A 27 -3.98 13.02 0.33
C GLY A 27 -2.46 12.96 0.43
N MET A 28 -1.95 13.08 1.66
CA MET A 28 -0.51 13.24 1.92
C MET A 28 0.10 11.94 2.42
N ALA A 29 1.35 11.68 2.01
CA ALA A 29 2.10 10.55 2.54
C ALA A 29 2.28 10.66 4.06
N VAL A 30 2.07 9.56 4.78
CA VAL A 30 2.27 9.52 6.22
C VAL A 30 3.76 9.49 6.56
N LYS A 31 4.14 10.10 7.69
CA LYS A 31 5.54 10.15 8.12
C LYS A 31 5.94 8.87 8.84
N SER A 32 5.02 8.34 9.65
CA SER A 32 5.14 7.05 10.32
C SER A 32 3.82 6.29 10.22
N PHE A 33 3.87 4.96 10.31
CA PHE A 33 2.67 4.17 10.54
C PHE A 33 2.02 4.44 11.91
N ASP A 34 2.76 5.03 12.84
CA ASP A 34 2.22 5.51 14.11
C ASP A 34 1.15 6.59 13.91
N ASP A 35 1.20 7.34 12.81
CA ASP A 35 0.21 8.38 12.48
C ASP A 35 -1.15 7.79 12.03
N LEU A 36 -1.21 6.47 11.79
CA LEU A 36 -2.40 5.78 11.34
C LEU A 36 -3.30 5.35 12.50
N SER A 37 -4.61 5.45 12.30
CA SER A 37 -5.60 4.83 13.19
C SER A 37 -5.46 3.30 13.18
N ALA A 38 -5.89 2.63 14.25
CA ALA A 38 -5.90 1.17 14.33
C ALA A 38 -6.68 0.53 13.16
N VAL A 39 -7.79 1.16 12.74
CA VAL A 39 -8.59 0.70 11.58
C VAL A 39 -7.79 0.75 10.29
N ASN A 40 -7.04 1.83 10.05
CA ASN A 40 -6.17 1.93 8.87
C ASN A 40 -5.04 0.91 8.90
N ARG A 41 -4.41 0.69 10.07
CA ARG A 41 -3.33 -0.29 10.21
C ARG A 41 -3.83 -1.70 9.91
N SER A 42 -4.95 -2.12 10.50
CA SER A 42 -5.56 -3.42 10.21
C SER A 42 -5.99 -3.55 8.74
N GLY A 43 -6.56 -2.48 8.17
CA GLY A 43 -7.02 -2.47 6.78
C GLY A 43 -5.89 -2.55 5.75
N LEU A 44 -4.74 -1.91 6.01
CA LEU A 44 -3.55 -2.00 5.17
C LEU A 44 -2.93 -3.40 5.25
N LEU A 45 -2.82 -3.98 6.44
CA LEU A 45 -2.32 -5.34 6.61
C LEU A 45 -3.18 -6.33 5.82
N ALA A 46 -4.51 -6.25 5.96
CA ALA A 46 -5.45 -7.10 5.22
C ALA A 46 -5.35 -6.90 3.70
N LEU A 47 -5.09 -5.68 3.22
CA LEU A 47 -4.83 -5.43 1.80
C LEU A 47 -3.58 -6.17 1.33
N ILE A 48 -2.47 -6.08 2.06
CA ILE A 48 -1.19 -6.69 1.67
C ILE A 48 -1.29 -8.22 1.69
N GLU A 49 -1.92 -8.79 2.72
CA GLU A 49 -2.26 -10.22 2.75
C GLU A 49 -3.10 -10.64 1.54
N SER A 50 -4.02 -9.79 1.11
CA SER A 50 -4.86 -10.07 -0.07
C SER A 50 -4.08 -10.00 -1.40
N LEU A 51 -3.03 -9.17 -1.49
CA LEU A 51 -2.11 -9.17 -2.64
C LEU A 51 -1.32 -10.49 -2.66
N HIS A 52 -0.81 -10.91 -1.51
CA HIS A 52 -0.02 -12.13 -1.37
C HIS A 52 -0.82 -13.38 -1.70
N ALA A 53 -2.08 -13.44 -1.25
CA ALA A 53 -3.02 -14.51 -1.61
C ALA A 53 -3.31 -14.59 -3.12
N ARG A 54 -3.06 -13.51 -3.87
CA ARG A 54 -3.16 -13.45 -5.34
C ARG A 54 -1.82 -13.67 -6.04
N GLY A 55 -0.78 -14.04 -5.29
CA GLY A 55 0.55 -14.29 -5.82
C GLY A 55 1.34 -13.02 -6.12
N LEU A 56 1.02 -11.90 -5.45
CA LEU A 56 1.69 -10.61 -5.63
C LEU A 56 2.29 -10.12 -4.31
N SER A 57 3.54 -9.68 -4.34
CA SER A 57 4.18 -8.92 -3.26
C SER A 57 4.27 -7.46 -3.70
N HIS A 58 4.02 -6.52 -2.79
CA HIS A 58 4.09 -5.10 -3.14
C HIS A 58 5.54 -4.66 -3.38
N GLY A 59 6.46 -5.12 -2.54
CA GLY A 59 7.91 -4.93 -2.65
C GLY A 59 8.46 -3.65 -1.99
N ASP A 60 7.61 -2.71 -1.58
CA ASP A 60 8.04 -1.40 -1.04
C ASP A 60 6.98 -0.78 -0.11
N VAL A 61 6.49 -1.55 0.87
CA VAL A 61 5.53 -1.04 1.86
C VAL A 61 6.25 -0.14 2.86
N HIS A 62 6.23 1.16 2.60
CA HIS A 62 6.86 2.21 3.41
C HIS A 62 5.86 3.35 3.69
N PRO A 63 5.99 4.12 4.79
CA PRO A 63 5.13 5.28 5.07
C PRO A 63 4.94 6.24 3.88
N ARG A 64 6.00 6.43 3.08
CA ARG A 64 5.97 7.27 1.86
C ARG A 64 4.98 6.79 0.78
N ASN A 65 4.66 5.50 0.79
CA ASN A 65 3.74 4.83 -0.14
C ASN A 65 2.36 4.60 0.48
N VAL A 66 2.07 5.21 1.63
CA VAL A 66 0.74 5.23 2.25
C VAL A 66 0.28 6.66 2.35
N LEU A 67 -0.75 7.01 1.59
CA LEU A 67 -1.36 8.33 1.61
C LEU A 67 -2.54 8.35 2.60
N LEU A 68 -2.69 9.45 3.33
CA LEU A 68 -3.80 9.68 4.24
C LEU A 68 -4.57 10.92 3.78
N ASP A 69 -5.85 10.73 3.48
CA ASP A 69 -6.74 11.81 3.07
C ASP A 69 -7.28 12.60 4.27
N ASP A 70 -7.96 13.71 3.98
CA ASP A 70 -8.59 14.59 4.97
C ASP A 70 -9.73 13.93 5.76
N LYS A 71 -10.24 12.79 5.26
CA LYS A 71 -11.24 11.95 5.94
C LYS A 71 -10.61 10.88 6.83
N GLY A 72 -9.28 10.84 6.88
CA GLY A 72 -8.53 9.88 7.68
C GLY A 72 -8.52 8.46 7.10
N VAL A 73 -8.72 8.29 5.79
CA VAL A 73 -8.62 6.99 5.11
C VAL A 73 -7.21 6.83 4.54
N ALA A 74 -6.52 5.77 4.97
CA ALA A 74 -5.17 5.46 4.47
C ALA A 74 -5.23 4.59 3.21
N ARG A 75 -4.41 4.89 2.20
CA ARG A 75 -4.37 4.17 0.91
C ARG A 75 -2.94 3.84 0.51
N LEU A 76 -2.71 2.58 0.17
CA LEU A 76 -1.46 2.09 -0.40
C LEU A 76 -1.33 2.52 -1.86
N VAL A 77 -0.18 3.06 -2.22
CA VAL A 77 0.18 3.54 -3.55
C VAL A 77 1.55 3.00 -3.98
N ASP A 78 1.92 3.28 -5.23
CA ASP A 78 3.23 2.96 -5.81
C ASP A 78 3.54 1.45 -5.91
N PHE A 79 2.93 0.82 -6.91
CA PHE A 79 3.10 -0.60 -7.24
C PHE A 79 4.26 -0.85 -8.22
N SER A 80 5.22 0.06 -8.32
CA SER A 80 6.32 -0.04 -9.29
C SER A 80 7.25 -1.23 -9.02
N GLU A 81 7.46 -1.58 -7.75
CA GLU A 81 8.30 -2.71 -7.28
C GLU A 81 7.51 -4.02 -7.10
N THR A 82 6.22 -4.03 -7.51
CA THR A 82 5.35 -5.20 -7.36
C THR A 82 5.81 -6.33 -8.27
N HIS A 83 5.86 -7.54 -7.71
CA HIS A 83 6.33 -8.73 -8.42
C HIS A 83 5.54 -9.98 -8.03
N TYR A 84 5.61 -10.99 -8.88
CA TYR A 84 5.03 -12.29 -8.58
C TYR A 84 5.75 -12.94 -7.39
N HIS A 85 4.96 -13.47 -6.48
CA HIS A 85 5.43 -13.98 -5.21
C HIS A 85 4.64 -15.23 -4.81
N ALA A 86 5.35 -16.32 -4.50
CA ALA A 86 4.76 -17.49 -3.89
C ALA A 86 4.83 -17.32 -2.36
N CYS A 87 3.72 -16.90 -1.75
CA CYS A 87 3.71 -16.56 -0.34
C CYS A 87 3.73 -17.79 0.56
N GLY A 88 4.71 -17.85 1.47
CA GLY A 88 4.78 -18.86 2.53
C GLY A 88 3.86 -18.58 3.72
N GLY A 89 3.08 -17.49 3.70
CA GLY A 89 2.23 -17.04 4.80
C GLY A 89 2.91 -16.04 5.73
N GLN A 90 2.17 -15.61 6.76
CA GLN A 90 2.54 -14.52 7.68
C GLN A 90 3.85 -14.76 8.45
N ASP A 91 4.22 -16.02 8.70
CA ASP A 91 5.41 -16.37 9.50
C ASP A 91 6.70 -16.50 8.66
N PHE A 92 6.58 -16.64 7.34
CA PHE A 92 7.71 -16.98 6.46
C PHE A 92 7.92 -15.97 5.32
N CYS A 93 7.03 -14.98 5.19
CA CYS A 93 7.16 -13.93 4.19
C CYS A 93 7.75 -12.66 4.81
N ASP A 94 8.95 -12.28 4.36
CA ASP A 94 9.68 -11.12 4.87
C ASP A 94 8.87 -9.81 4.81
N GLU A 95 8.10 -9.59 3.74
CA GLU A 95 7.24 -8.42 3.61
C GLU A 95 6.12 -8.43 4.67
N LEU A 96 5.41 -9.55 4.85
CA LEU A 96 4.32 -9.63 5.84
C LEU A 96 4.84 -9.47 7.27
N VAL A 97 5.96 -10.12 7.62
CA VAL A 97 6.57 -9.99 8.96
C VAL A 97 6.98 -8.54 9.22
N SER A 98 7.61 -7.90 8.24
CA SER A 98 8.09 -6.53 8.35
C SER A 98 6.91 -5.55 8.50
N VAL A 99 5.89 -5.68 7.66
CA VAL A 99 4.70 -4.85 7.69
C VAL A 99 3.90 -5.07 8.96
N GLN A 100 3.69 -6.31 9.37
CA GLN A 100 2.96 -6.63 10.60
C GLN A 100 3.66 -5.99 11.80
N LYS A 101 4.99 -6.12 11.91
CA LYS A 101 5.76 -5.46 12.97
C LYS A 101 5.61 -3.94 12.94
N ALA A 102 5.69 -3.35 11.75
CA ALA A 102 5.62 -1.90 11.58
C ALA A 102 4.22 -1.33 11.88
N LEU A 103 3.15 -2.07 11.55
CA LEU A 103 1.75 -1.68 11.81
C LEU A 103 1.27 -2.07 13.22
N SER A 104 1.95 -3.00 13.90
CA SER A 104 1.69 -3.35 15.31
C SER A 104 2.28 -2.33 16.28
N GLY A 105 3.26 -1.54 15.83
CA GLY A 105 3.85 -0.44 16.59
C GLY A 105 2.82 0.65 16.83
N GLY A 106 2.33 0.75 18.05
CA GLY A 106 1.48 1.83 18.51
C GLY A 106 1.60 1.92 20.02
N ARG A 107 2.33 2.94 20.49
CA ARG A 107 2.24 3.41 21.87
C ARG A 107 1.14 4.46 21.97
#